data_AF-A8PRI0-F1
#
_entry.id   AF-A8PRI0-F1
#
_cell.length_a   1.000
_cell.length_b   1.000
_cell.length_c   1.000
_cell.angle_alpha   90.00
_cell.angle_beta   90.00
_cell.angle_gamma   90.00
#
_symmetry.space_group_name_H-M   'P 1'
#
loop_
_entity.id
_entity.type
_entity.pdbx_description
1 polymer ?
#
loop_
_entity_poly.entity_id
_entity_poly.type
_entity_poly.pdbx_seq_one_letter_code
_entity_poly.pdbx_strand_id
1 'polypeptide(L)'
;MFQNNLCLRIGSYVEELHIPLHKLPTIDIPASSSKKKQAIATSELLKLLRLVLGIVLKSDNNDEQVRAMQDLSLDEQVTMKNVVEDVLANFPSPEDAHFSENNEKNSDANQYRQELNALRRDLARANERVSQYHEQLGHIESEFERATTENKELASQLASFRSLEQERNTMRDLLDEYKPMIDAYKKQERTLGKLRERAEETLELKRQVKELETKNAELVEQASDAADRSASDFAGKQRAVSLKSDRKYAQLEDQHAELVKERNVLQAQFALLEDKRHQDQIQLQSLLERVRSLEVDDTHHRDTLPDALRSSVSQVEHTQDPLPITRNVEKSHDAQLLGQVQSAQHSSRQNVGYGTLDLGTTLAAVQADITAMRNNNTSRRSEIEHLLRKLEKKWPKDAGKSSTKDIKNVSNLLADSFQHENLVLERLQHCWDQANTVSTISHPFKCTCTCVGSSALTFSNLTDYTRSRPVHSDDDRRRGMPIHVTYAART
;
A
#
# COMPACT_ATOMS: atom_id res chain seq x y z
N MET A 1 -91.69 75.06 40.32
CA MET A 1 -90.50 75.65 39.68
C MET A 1 -89.83 74.74 38.65
N PHE A 2 -89.67 73.43 38.88
CA PHE A 2 -89.03 72.54 37.88
C PHE A 2 -89.77 72.49 36.53
N GLN A 3 -91.10 72.39 36.51
CA GLN A 3 -91.92 72.33 35.27
C GLN A 3 -91.58 73.42 34.25
N ASN A 4 -91.69 74.70 34.63
CA ASN A 4 -91.43 75.81 33.72
C ASN A 4 -89.99 75.79 33.17
N ASN A 5 -89.00 75.41 33.98
CA ASN A 5 -87.62 75.30 33.51
C ASN A 5 -87.41 74.16 32.51
N LEU A 6 -88.08 73.01 32.70
CA LEU A 6 -87.97 71.89 31.77
C LEU A 6 -88.67 72.19 30.44
N CYS A 7 -89.89 72.73 30.49
CA CYS A 7 -90.64 73.09 29.27
C CYS A 7 -89.97 74.24 28.50
N LEU A 8 -89.38 75.23 29.17
CA LEU A 8 -88.62 76.30 28.48
C LEU A 8 -87.35 75.76 27.81
N ARG A 9 -86.60 74.87 28.47
CA ARG A 9 -85.39 74.25 27.88
C ARG A 9 -85.69 73.30 26.73
N ILE A 10 -86.78 72.52 26.82
CA ILE A 10 -87.22 71.66 25.71
C ILE A 10 -87.75 72.52 24.55
N GLY A 11 -88.46 73.61 24.85
CA GLY A 11 -88.94 74.57 23.85
C GLY A 11 -87.83 75.18 23.00
N SER A 12 -86.71 75.61 23.60
CA SER A 12 -85.59 76.18 22.83
C SER A 12 -84.92 75.17 21.88
N TYR A 13 -84.76 73.91 22.29
CA TYR A 13 -84.23 72.86 21.39
C TYR A 13 -85.20 72.48 20.26
N VAL A 14 -86.51 72.72 20.45
CA VAL A 14 -87.53 72.44 19.44
C VAL A 14 -87.52 73.50 18.32
N GLU A 15 -87.11 74.74 18.61
CA GLU A 15 -86.90 75.78 17.58
C GLU A 15 -85.65 75.50 16.73
N GLU A 16 -84.51 75.14 17.34
CA GLU A 16 -83.28 74.79 16.60
C GLU A 16 -83.52 73.60 15.64
N LEU A 17 -84.22 72.56 16.11
CA LEU A 17 -84.51 71.33 15.34
C LEU A 17 -85.70 71.45 14.37
N HIS A 18 -86.26 72.65 14.16
CA HIS A 18 -87.37 72.92 13.23
C HIS A 18 -88.63 72.06 13.48
N ILE A 19 -88.91 71.70 14.74
CA ILE A 19 -90.05 70.87 15.13
C ILE A 19 -91.26 71.78 15.46
N PRO A 20 -92.45 71.59 14.85
CA PRO A 20 -93.59 72.46 15.14
C PRO A 20 -94.13 72.30 16.57
N LEU A 21 -94.07 73.38 17.36
CA LEU A 21 -94.45 73.41 18.78
C LEU A 21 -95.87 72.84 19.07
N HIS A 22 -96.79 72.96 18.11
CA HIS A 22 -98.18 72.52 18.22
C HIS A 22 -98.40 71.00 18.06
N LYS A 23 -97.34 70.21 17.83
CA LYS A 23 -97.40 68.73 17.75
C LYS A 23 -96.70 68.02 18.92
N LEU A 24 -96.18 68.76 19.89
CA LEU A 24 -95.57 68.17 21.09
C LEU A 24 -96.65 67.50 21.96
N PRO A 25 -96.38 66.31 22.55
CA PRO A 25 -97.33 65.68 23.47
C PRO A 25 -97.43 66.50 24.77
N THR A 26 -98.66 66.83 25.19
CA THR A 26 -98.90 67.42 26.52
C THR A 26 -98.59 66.37 27.61
N ILE A 27 -97.73 66.75 28.57
CA ILE A 27 -97.26 65.91 29.67
C ILE A 27 -97.68 66.55 30.99
N ASP A 28 -98.66 65.95 31.67
CA ASP A 28 -99.16 66.44 32.96
C ASP A 28 -98.31 65.93 34.12
N ILE A 29 -97.32 66.74 34.53
CA ILE A 29 -96.54 66.51 35.75
C ILE A 29 -97.29 67.14 36.94
N PRO A 30 -97.59 66.39 38.03
CA PRO A 30 -98.30 66.95 39.18
C PRO A 30 -97.45 67.99 39.93
N ALA A 31 -97.93 69.24 39.94
CA ALA A 31 -97.27 70.33 40.64
C ALA A 31 -97.23 70.07 42.16
N SER A 32 -96.03 70.09 42.74
CA SER A 32 -95.77 69.47 44.04
C SER A 32 -96.33 70.26 45.23
N SER A 33 -97.35 69.72 45.90
CA SER A 33 -97.62 70.03 47.31
C SER A 33 -98.25 68.84 48.07
N SER A 34 -97.95 68.73 49.37
CA SER A 34 -98.46 67.75 50.34
C SER A 34 -98.09 66.24 50.19
N LYS A 35 -97.11 65.82 51.00
CA LYS A 35 -97.02 64.54 51.75
C LYS A 35 -97.67 63.25 51.19
N LYS A 36 -97.28 62.81 50.00
CA LYS A 36 -96.92 61.39 49.72
C LYS A 36 -96.09 61.31 48.42
N LYS A 37 -95.24 60.29 48.28
CA LYS A 37 -94.54 60.00 47.01
C LYS A 37 -95.55 59.39 46.02
N GLN A 38 -96.32 60.24 45.36
CA GLN A 38 -97.20 59.84 44.26
C GLN A 38 -96.34 59.69 43.00
N ALA A 39 -96.24 58.48 42.45
CA ALA A 39 -95.45 58.23 41.26
C ALA A 39 -96.05 58.93 40.04
N ILE A 40 -95.19 59.38 39.11
CA ILE A 40 -95.62 59.83 37.79
C ILE A 40 -96.28 58.63 37.09
N ALA A 41 -97.44 58.84 36.46
CA ALA A 41 -98.12 57.79 35.70
C ALA A 41 -97.20 57.28 34.59
N THR A 42 -97.13 55.96 34.39
CA THR A 42 -96.21 55.34 33.43
C THR A 42 -96.45 55.82 32.00
N SER A 43 -97.69 56.19 31.64
CA SER A 43 -98.02 56.84 30.36
C SER A 43 -97.29 58.18 30.16
N GLU A 44 -97.27 59.04 31.19
CA GLU A 44 -96.66 60.37 31.11
C GLU A 44 -95.14 60.30 31.13
N LEU A 45 -94.58 59.33 31.87
CA LEU A 45 -93.15 59.02 31.83
C LEU A 45 -92.73 58.51 30.43
N LEU A 46 -93.53 57.65 29.79
CA LEU A 46 -93.27 57.16 28.43
C LEU A 46 -93.38 58.27 27.37
N LYS A 47 -94.34 59.20 27.49
CA LYS A 47 -94.38 60.40 26.62
C LYS A 47 -93.11 61.24 26.74
N LEU A 48 -92.65 61.49 27.98
CA LEU A 48 -91.44 62.28 28.23
C LEU A 48 -90.19 61.60 27.66
N LEU A 49 -90.04 60.28 27.86
CA LEU A 49 -88.92 59.50 27.32
C LEU A 49 -88.92 59.48 25.78
N ARG A 50 -90.08 59.30 25.13
CA ARG A 50 -90.23 59.38 23.66
C ARG A 50 -89.83 60.74 23.10
N LEU A 51 -90.21 61.83 23.78
CA LEU A 51 -89.84 63.19 23.38
C LEU A 51 -88.32 63.43 23.51
N VAL A 52 -87.71 63.01 24.62
CA VAL A 52 -86.25 63.10 24.80
C VAL A 52 -85.51 62.29 23.73
N LEU A 53 -85.95 61.06 23.45
CA LEU A 53 -85.37 60.21 22.41
C LEU A 53 -85.46 60.86 21.02
N GLY A 54 -86.60 61.44 20.66
CA GLY A 54 -86.78 62.14 19.38
C GLY A 54 -85.88 63.37 19.20
N ILE A 55 -85.65 64.14 20.28
CA ILE A 55 -84.73 65.29 20.28
C ILE A 55 -83.28 64.80 20.15
N VAL A 56 -82.89 63.78 20.91
CA VAL A 56 -81.54 63.19 20.87
C VAL A 56 -81.20 62.66 19.48
N LEU A 57 -82.13 61.98 18.81
CA LEU A 57 -81.88 61.38 17.49
C LEU A 57 -81.84 62.41 16.35
N LYS A 58 -82.48 63.58 16.52
CA LYS A 58 -82.38 64.70 15.59
C LYS A 58 -81.23 65.67 15.89
N SER A 59 -80.48 65.46 16.98
CA SER A 59 -79.30 66.27 17.32
C SER A 59 -78.07 65.86 16.49
N ASP A 60 -77.21 66.83 16.17
CA ASP A 60 -75.96 66.61 15.41
C ASP A 60 -74.96 65.66 16.09
N ASN A 61 -75.11 65.38 17.39
CA ASN A 61 -74.29 64.42 18.15
C ASN A 61 -75.07 63.14 18.52
N ASN A 62 -75.90 62.63 17.60
CA ASN A 62 -76.68 61.40 17.82
C ASN A 62 -75.81 60.11 17.80
N ASP A 63 -74.65 60.13 17.16
CA ASP A 63 -73.74 58.99 16.95
C ASP A 63 -73.42 58.19 18.23
N GLU A 64 -73.10 58.88 19.32
CA GLU A 64 -72.78 58.24 20.61
C GLU A 64 -74.00 57.52 21.21
N GLN A 65 -75.20 58.06 20.99
CA GLN A 65 -76.46 57.52 21.50
C GLN A 65 -76.97 56.40 20.60
N VAL A 66 -76.71 56.46 19.29
CA VAL A 66 -76.94 55.34 18.36
C VAL A 66 -76.06 54.13 18.72
N ARG A 67 -74.78 54.35 19.08
CA ARG A 67 -73.92 53.27 19.62
C ARG A 67 -74.45 52.72 20.93
N ALA A 68 -74.84 53.58 21.88
CA ALA A 68 -75.43 53.14 23.14
C ALA A 68 -76.73 52.32 22.97
N MET A 69 -77.50 52.55 21.90
CA MET A 69 -78.64 51.68 21.53
C MET A 69 -78.20 50.35 20.89
N GLN A 70 -77.06 50.31 20.19
CA GLN A 70 -76.48 49.09 19.59
C GLN A 70 -75.78 48.19 20.61
N ASP A 71 -75.40 48.73 21.78
CA ASP A 71 -74.82 47.97 22.90
C ASP A 71 -75.89 47.30 23.81
N LEU A 72 -77.18 47.52 23.56
CA LEU A 72 -78.29 46.87 24.26
C LEU A 72 -78.44 45.39 23.86
N SER A 73 -79.21 44.58 24.62
CA SER A 73 -79.51 43.20 24.21
C SER A 73 -80.45 43.15 22.99
N LEU A 74 -80.42 42.06 22.21
CA LEU A 74 -81.10 42.00 20.91
C LEU A 74 -82.62 42.28 20.97
N ASP A 75 -83.30 41.87 22.04
CA ASP A 75 -84.74 42.11 22.24
C ASP A 75 -85.03 43.59 22.58
N GLU A 76 -84.14 44.20 23.37
CA GLU A 76 -84.15 45.64 23.66
C GLU A 76 -83.79 46.47 22.41
N GLN A 77 -82.87 46.01 21.56
CA GLN A 77 -82.55 46.65 20.28
C GLN A 77 -83.75 46.67 19.33
N VAL A 78 -84.46 45.54 19.18
CA VAL A 78 -85.68 45.47 18.35
C VAL A 78 -86.78 46.37 18.92
N THR A 79 -86.97 46.34 20.25
CA THR A 79 -87.93 47.22 20.93
C THR A 79 -87.58 48.70 20.73
N MET A 80 -86.31 49.07 20.90
CA MET A 80 -85.82 50.43 20.72
C MET A 80 -85.97 50.88 19.27
N LYS A 81 -85.56 50.06 18.29
CA LYS A 81 -85.73 50.32 16.86
C LYS A 81 -87.19 50.63 16.51
N ASN A 82 -88.13 49.82 16.99
CA ASN A 82 -89.55 50.02 16.73
C ASN A 82 -90.07 51.34 17.36
N VAL A 83 -89.56 51.72 18.54
CA VAL A 83 -89.88 53.02 19.16
C VAL A 83 -89.23 54.18 18.41
N VAL A 84 -88.03 54.01 17.85
CA VAL A 84 -87.37 55.01 16.99
C VAL A 84 -88.13 55.21 15.68
N GLU A 85 -88.59 54.13 15.05
CA GLU A 85 -89.41 54.21 13.82
C GLU A 85 -90.76 54.89 14.09
N ASP A 86 -91.45 54.57 15.19
CA ASP A 86 -92.67 55.26 15.65
C ASP A 86 -92.41 56.75 15.94
N VAL A 87 -91.35 57.08 16.69
CA VAL A 87 -91.00 58.46 17.02
C VAL A 87 -90.64 59.28 15.78
N LEU A 88 -89.84 58.73 14.85
CA LEU A 88 -89.46 59.43 13.62
C LEU A 88 -90.63 59.57 12.63
N ALA A 89 -91.50 58.56 12.50
CA ALA A 89 -92.68 58.64 11.64
C ALA A 89 -93.67 59.76 12.07
N ASN A 90 -93.69 60.11 13.37
CA ASN A 90 -94.50 61.21 13.88
C ASN A 90 -93.87 62.62 13.65
N PHE A 91 -92.62 62.70 13.16
CA PHE A 91 -91.97 63.97 12.79
C PHE A 91 -91.83 64.09 11.26
N PRO A 92 -92.61 64.96 10.58
CA PRO A 92 -92.55 65.08 9.12
C PRO A 92 -91.18 65.54 8.60
N SER A 93 -90.85 65.10 7.38
CA SER A 93 -89.68 65.53 6.61
C SER A 93 -89.96 66.85 5.87
N PRO A 94 -88.96 67.70 5.56
CA PRO A 94 -89.22 69.03 4.98
C PRO A 94 -89.69 69.09 3.51
N GLU A 95 -89.69 67.97 2.77
CA GLU A 95 -89.74 68.01 1.29
C GLU A 95 -91.15 68.05 0.66
N ASP A 96 -92.23 67.74 1.41
CA ASP A 96 -93.61 67.62 0.90
C ASP A 96 -94.32 68.98 0.62
N ALA A 97 -93.59 70.01 0.18
CA ALA A 97 -94.04 71.41 0.18
C ALA A 97 -94.24 72.09 -1.20
N HIS A 98 -93.88 71.46 -2.33
CA HIS A 98 -93.93 72.11 -3.66
C HIS A 98 -94.47 71.26 -4.82
N PHE A 99 -95.80 71.19 -4.95
CA PHE A 99 -96.50 70.67 -6.14
C PHE A 99 -97.39 71.74 -6.81
N SER A 100 -96.86 72.51 -7.78
CA SER A 100 -97.66 73.25 -8.77
C SER A 100 -96.84 73.89 -9.92
N GLU A 101 -96.00 73.15 -10.66
CA GLU A 101 -95.31 73.77 -11.83
C GLU A 101 -94.84 72.74 -12.89
N ASN A 102 -95.80 72.01 -13.46
CA ASN A 102 -95.54 70.69 -14.06
C ASN A 102 -95.17 70.63 -15.57
N ASN A 103 -94.93 71.74 -16.27
CA ASN A 103 -94.60 71.71 -17.71
C ASN A 103 -93.17 72.13 -18.06
N GLU A 104 -92.67 73.27 -17.58
CA GLU A 104 -91.29 73.71 -17.93
C GLU A 104 -90.22 72.97 -17.11
N LYS A 105 -90.41 72.84 -15.79
CA LYS A 105 -89.54 71.99 -14.94
C LYS A 105 -89.49 70.53 -15.39
N ASN A 106 -90.50 70.06 -16.14
CA ASN A 106 -90.50 68.72 -16.73
C ASN A 106 -89.52 68.59 -17.91
N SER A 107 -89.24 69.68 -18.65
CA SER A 107 -88.19 69.70 -19.66
C SER A 107 -86.82 69.58 -19.01
N ASP A 108 -86.51 70.46 -18.06
CA ASP A 108 -85.21 70.52 -17.39
C ASP A 108 -84.94 69.24 -16.58
N ALA A 109 -85.93 68.74 -15.82
CA ALA A 109 -85.79 67.48 -15.10
C ALA A 109 -85.59 66.28 -16.05
N ASN A 110 -86.13 66.32 -17.27
CA ASN A 110 -85.85 65.29 -18.28
C ASN A 110 -84.47 65.46 -18.91
N GLN A 111 -83.97 66.68 -19.11
CA GLN A 111 -82.59 66.93 -19.54
C GLN A 111 -81.59 66.46 -18.48
N TYR A 112 -81.72 66.89 -17.22
CA TYR A 112 -80.87 66.42 -16.13
C TYR A 112 -80.94 64.90 -15.94
N ARG A 113 -82.10 64.27 -16.17
CA ARG A 113 -82.21 62.79 -16.21
C ARG A 113 -81.46 62.17 -17.38
N GLN A 114 -81.46 62.78 -18.56
CA GLN A 114 -80.68 62.30 -19.71
C GLN A 114 -79.18 62.44 -19.49
N GLU A 115 -78.73 63.58 -18.96
CA GLU A 115 -77.32 63.84 -18.58
C GLU A 115 -76.85 62.90 -17.47
N LEU A 116 -77.64 62.71 -16.41
CA LEU A 116 -77.32 61.78 -15.33
C LEU A 116 -77.31 60.31 -15.82
N ASN A 117 -78.16 59.96 -16.79
CA ASN A 117 -78.10 58.66 -17.47
C ASN A 117 -76.93 58.55 -18.48
N ALA A 118 -76.38 59.66 -18.96
CA ALA A 118 -75.12 59.66 -19.72
C ALA A 118 -73.93 59.44 -18.80
N LEU A 119 -73.83 60.20 -17.71
CA LEU A 119 -72.80 60.03 -16.68
C LEU A 119 -72.80 58.61 -16.09
N ARG A 120 -73.97 57.99 -15.88
CA ARG A 120 -74.08 56.56 -15.50
C ARG A 120 -73.50 55.60 -16.55
N ARG A 121 -73.76 55.84 -17.85
CA ARG A 121 -73.18 55.04 -18.94
C ARG A 121 -71.67 55.27 -19.08
N ASP A 122 -71.18 56.46 -18.76
CA ASP A 122 -69.77 56.81 -18.84
C ASP A 122 -68.99 56.25 -17.64
N LEU A 123 -69.59 56.26 -16.44
CA LEU A 123 -69.09 55.56 -15.26
C LEU A 123 -69.06 54.04 -15.48
N ALA A 124 -70.09 53.45 -16.08
CA ALA A 124 -70.08 52.03 -16.43
C ALA A 124 -68.93 51.69 -17.39
N ARG A 125 -68.74 52.48 -18.46
CA ARG A 125 -67.61 52.35 -19.41
C ARG A 125 -66.25 52.73 -18.82
N ALA A 126 -66.19 53.43 -17.69
CA ALA A 126 -64.96 53.65 -16.93
C ALA A 126 -64.63 52.42 -16.07
N ASN A 127 -65.61 51.91 -15.33
CA ASN A 127 -65.46 50.71 -14.50
C ASN A 127 -65.09 49.48 -15.33
N GLU A 128 -65.71 49.28 -16.50
CA GLU A 128 -65.38 48.19 -17.42
C GLU A 128 -63.91 48.23 -17.87
N ARG A 129 -63.38 49.42 -18.20
CA ARG A 129 -61.95 49.60 -18.53
C ARG A 129 -61.04 49.37 -17.32
N VAL A 130 -61.47 49.76 -16.12
CA VAL A 130 -60.71 49.48 -14.89
C VAL A 130 -60.64 47.97 -14.62
N SER A 131 -61.72 47.23 -14.83
CA SER A 131 -61.71 45.75 -14.75
C SER A 131 -60.76 45.15 -15.79
N GLN A 132 -60.83 45.58 -17.05
CA GLN A 132 -59.92 45.12 -18.12
C GLN A 132 -58.44 45.39 -17.79
N TYR A 133 -58.11 46.56 -17.25
CA TYR A 133 -56.74 46.85 -16.81
C TYR A 133 -56.32 46.04 -15.58
N HIS A 134 -57.23 45.74 -14.65
CA HIS A 134 -56.94 44.88 -13.50
C HIS A 134 -56.67 43.42 -13.92
N GLU A 135 -57.46 42.88 -14.85
CA GLU A 135 -57.24 41.56 -15.46
C GLU A 135 -55.90 41.50 -16.22
N GLN A 136 -55.56 42.54 -16.98
CA GLN A 136 -54.26 42.65 -17.67
C GLN A 136 -53.08 42.73 -16.69
N LEU A 137 -53.20 43.49 -15.60
CA LEU A 137 -52.18 43.55 -14.54
C LEU A 137 -51.97 42.18 -13.89
N GLY A 138 -53.05 41.51 -13.46
CA GLY A 138 -52.95 40.17 -12.86
C GLY A 138 -52.37 39.11 -13.81
N HIS A 139 -52.61 39.22 -15.12
CA HIS A 139 -51.95 38.36 -16.11
C HIS A 139 -50.45 38.66 -16.20
N ILE A 140 -50.04 39.92 -16.27
CA ILE A 140 -48.63 40.35 -16.36
C ILE A 140 -47.86 39.99 -15.07
N GLU A 141 -48.48 40.14 -13.90
CA GLU A 141 -47.93 39.73 -12.61
C GLU A 141 -47.68 38.21 -12.56
N SER A 142 -48.64 37.41 -13.06
CA SER A 142 -48.51 35.95 -13.17
C SER A 142 -47.39 35.53 -14.13
N GLU A 143 -47.25 36.20 -15.28
CA GLU A 143 -46.13 35.95 -16.20
C GLU A 143 -44.78 36.39 -15.62
N PHE A 144 -44.74 37.48 -14.86
CA PHE A 144 -43.53 37.96 -14.20
C PHE A 144 -43.06 37.00 -13.09
N GLU A 145 -43.97 36.47 -12.27
CA GLU A 145 -43.63 35.45 -11.28
C GLU A 145 -43.15 34.15 -11.95
N ARG A 146 -43.82 33.70 -13.03
CA ARG A 146 -43.37 32.53 -13.80
C ARG A 146 -41.97 32.73 -14.40
N ALA A 147 -41.71 33.85 -15.05
CA ALA A 147 -40.37 34.18 -15.56
C ALA A 147 -39.34 34.28 -14.43
N THR A 148 -39.75 34.74 -13.26
CA THR A 148 -38.91 34.82 -12.05
C THR A 148 -38.60 33.44 -11.47
N THR A 149 -39.52 32.46 -11.52
CA THR A 149 -39.21 31.07 -11.15
C THR A 149 -38.31 30.39 -12.18
N GLU A 150 -38.61 30.53 -13.49
CA GLU A 150 -37.79 29.98 -14.58
C GLU A 150 -36.33 30.49 -14.50
N ASN A 151 -36.13 31.78 -14.20
CA ASN A 151 -34.80 32.37 -14.03
C ASN A 151 -34.06 31.84 -12.78
N LYS A 152 -34.76 31.64 -11.65
CA LYS A 152 -34.18 30.99 -10.45
C LYS A 152 -33.74 29.56 -10.74
N GLU A 153 -34.54 28.79 -11.50
CA GLU A 153 -34.21 27.43 -11.90
C GLU A 153 -32.98 27.40 -12.83
N LEU A 154 -32.96 28.23 -13.88
CA LEU A 154 -31.82 28.36 -14.80
C LEU A 154 -30.53 28.80 -14.08
N ALA A 155 -30.63 29.70 -13.10
CA ALA A 155 -29.50 30.09 -12.26
C ALA A 155 -28.96 28.92 -11.42
N SER A 156 -29.84 28.04 -10.92
CA SER A 156 -29.41 26.85 -10.18
C SER A 156 -28.76 25.79 -11.07
N GLN A 157 -29.26 25.62 -12.30
CA GLN A 157 -28.64 24.76 -13.33
C GLN A 157 -27.26 25.30 -13.76
N LEU A 158 -27.11 26.61 -13.96
CA LEU A 158 -25.82 27.23 -14.25
C LEU A 158 -24.81 27.07 -13.10
N ALA A 159 -25.29 27.00 -11.85
CA ALA A 159 -24.43 26.71 -10.70
C ALA A 159 -23.96 25.23 -10.68
N SER A 160 -24.85 24.27 -10.96
CA SER A 160 -24.47 22.85 -10.99
C SER A 160 -23.55 22.51 -12.18
N PHE A 161 -23.77 23.08 -13.36
CA PHE A 161 -22.84 22.95 -14.49
C PHE A 161 -21.45 23.51 -14.19
N ARG A 162 -21.34 24.58 -13.40
CA ARG A 162 -20.04 25.11 -12.93
C ARG A 162 -19.34 24.18 -11.94
N SER A 163 -20.07 23.47 -11.07
CA SER A 163 -19.49 22.41 -10.22
C SER A 163 -18.93 21.27 -11.08
N LEU A 164 -19.73 20.76 -12.01
CA LEU A 164 -19.32 19.70 -12.93
C LEU A 164 -18.12 20.10 -13.81
N GLU A 165 -17.99 21.38 -14.18
CA GLU A 165 -16.81 21.91 -14.85
C GLU A 165 -15.57 21.93 -13.94
N GLN A 166 -15.71 22.27 -12.66
CA GLN A 166 -14.61 22.20 -11.69
C GLN A 166 -14.18 20.75 -11.43
N GLU A 167 -15.12 19.83 -11.27
CA GLU A 167 -14.87 18.38 -11.15
C GLU A 167 -14.18 17.81 -12.40
N ARG A 168 -14.62 18.21 -13.60
CA ARG A 168 -13.96 17.86 -14.87
C ARG A 168 -12.51 18.35 -14.91
N ASN A 169 -12.21 19.51 -14.32
CA ASN A 169 -10.88 20.10 -14.28
C ASN A 169 -9.98 19.38 -13.27
N THR A 170 -10.43 19.11 -12.04
CA THR A 170 -9.63 18.33 -11.08
C THR A 170 -9.33 16.91 -11.59
N MET A 171 -10.28 16.30 -12.30
CA MET A 171 -10.06 15.03 -13.01
C MET A 171 -9.15 15.16 -14.24
N ARG A 172 -8.93 16.37 -14.77
CA ARG A 172 -7.92 16.65 -15.81
C ARG A 172 -6.53 16.71 -15.19
N ASP A 173 -6.39 17.49 -14.12
CA ASP A 173 -5.13 17.70 -13.42
C ASP A 173 -4.58 16.35 -12.88
N LEU A 174 -5.43 15.54 -12.26
CA LEU A 174 -5.07 14.17 -11.83
C LEU A 174 -4.62 13.28 -12.99
N LEU A 175 -5.27 13.35 -14.16
CA LEU A 175 -4.82 12.59 -15.34
C LEU A 175 -3.46 13.07 -15.87
N ASP A 176 -3.17 14.37 -15.77
CA ASP A 176 -1.88 14.94 -16.13
C ASP A 176 -0.77 14.62 -15.09
N GLU A 177 -1.11 14.45 -13.81
CA GLU A 177 -0.21 13.89 -12.78
C GLU A 177 0.10 12.40 -13.00
N TYR A 178 -0.88 11.59 -13.44
CA TYR A 178 -0.65 10.16 -13.68
C TYR A 178 0.17 9.87 -14.96
N LYS A 179 0.16 10.76 -15.97
CA LYS A 179 0.96 10.60 -17.22
C LYS A 179 2.47 10.35 -16.97
N PRO A 180 3.21 11.21 -16.25
CA PRO A 180 4.64 10.97 -16.00
C PRO A 180 4.89 9.71 -15.16
N MET A 181 3.97 9.33 -14.26
CA MET A 181 4.07 8.06 -13.52
C MET A 181 3.95 6.86 -14.45
N ILE A 182 3.00 6.87 -15.39
CA ILE A 182 2.82 5.84 -16.42
C ILE A 182 4.07 5.72 -17.31
N ASP A 183 4.65 6.85 -17.74
CA ASP A 183 5.86 6.81 -18.57
C ASP A 183 7.13 6.42 -17.80
N ALA A 184 7.19 6.71 -16.49
CA ALA A 184 8.20 6.15 -15.60
C ALA A 184 8.07 4.62 -15.47
N TYR A 185 6.85 4.09 -15.30
CA TYR A 185 6.61 2.63 -15.30
C TYR A 185 7.00 1.99 -16.65
N LYS A 186 6.61 2.56 -17.79
CA LYS A 186 7.08 2.08 -19.11
C LYS A 186 8.61 2.14 -19.25
N LYS A 187 9.29 3.09 -18.60
CA LYS A 187 10.77 3.15 -18.58
C LYS A 187 11.36 2.03 -17.72
N GLN A 188 10.78 1.78 -16.55
CA GLN A 188 11.15 0.68 -15.66
C GLN A 188 10.94 -0.68 -16.34
N GLU A 189 9.80 -0.90 -16.99
CA GLU A 189 9.48 -2.12 -17.73
C GLU A 189 10.51 -2.41 -18.82
N ARG A 190 10.88 -1.41 -19.64
CA ARG A 190 11.95 -1.55 -20.64
C ARG A 190 13.32 -1.88 -20.02
N THR A 191 13.62 -1.38 -18.81
CA THR A 191 14.86 -1.77 -18.11
C THR A 191 14.79 -3.18 -17.53
N LEU A 192 13.62 -3.63 -17.05
CA LEU A 192 13.42 -5.01 -16.60
C LEU A 192 13.50 -6.01 -17.76
N GLY A 193 12.99 -5.67 -18.95
CA GLY A 193 13.16 -6.46 -20.16
C GLY A 193 14.64 -6.71 -20.48
N LYS A 194 15.46 -5.65 -20.53
CA LYS A 194 16.91 -5.73 -20.75
C LYS A 194 17.67 -6.50 -19.66
N LEU A 195 17.14 -6.58 -18.44
CA LEU A 195 17.71 -7.37 -17.36
C LEU A 195 17.33 -8.86 -17.46
N ARG A 196 16.16 -9.20 -18.01
CA ARG A 196 15.78 -10.59 -18.33
C ARG A 196 16.59 -11.12 -19.50
N GLU A 197 16.66 -10.36 -20.60
CA GLU A 197 17.50 -10.62 -21.78
C GLU A 197 18.94 -10.98 -21.37
N ARG A 198 19.58 -10.14 -20.55
CA ARG A 198 20.92 -10.41 -20.00
C ARG A 198 21.01 -11.61 -19.05
N ALA A 199 19.94 -11.93 -18.34
CA ALA A 199 19.89 -13.12 -17.49
C ALA A 199 19.79 -14.40 -18.33
N GLU A 200 19.04 -14.36 -19.43
CA GLU A 200 18.94 -15.43 -20.43
C GLU A 200 20.27 -15.63 -21.17
N GLU A 201 20.92 -14.55 -21.63
CA GLU A 201 22.30 -14.57 -22.14
C GLU A 201 23.26 -15.22 -21.12
N THR A 202 23.18 -14.83 -19.85
CA THR A 202 24.03 -15.37 -18.78
C THR A 202 23.75 -16.85 -18.49
N LEU A 203 22.51 -17.33 -18.68
CA LEU A 203 22.16 -18.74 -18.52
C LEU A 203 22.67 -19.59 -19.69
N GLU A 204 22.55 -19.09 -20.92
CA GLU A 204 23.10 -19.78 -22.10
C GLU A 204 24.63 -19.81 -22.08
N LEU A 205 25.29 -18.71 -21.70
CA LEU A 205 26.75 -18.71 -21.48
C LEU A 205 27.16 -19.72 -20.39
N LYS A 206 26.39 -19.86 -19.30
CA LYS A 206 26.63 -20.91 -18.29
C LYS A 206 26.40 -22.33 -18.82
N ARG A 207 25.47 -22.53 -19.76
CA ARG A 207 25.25 -23.81 -20.44
C ARG A 207 26.44 -24.15 -21.33
N GLN A 208 26.93 -23.18 -22.11
CA GLN A 208 28.11 -23.33 -22.98
C GLN A 208 29.39 -23.59 -22.18
N VAL A 209 29.61 -22.87 -21.07
CA VAL A 209 30.75 -23.13 -20.16
C VAL A 209 30.71 -24.57 -19.66
N LYS A 210 29.57 -25.08 -19.18
CA LYS A 210 29.44 -26.48 -18.76
C LYS A 210 29.71 -27.48 -19.88
N GLU A 211 29.26 -27.18 -21.11
CA GLU A 211 29.49 -28.03 -22.28
C GLU A 211 30.98 -28.05 -22.70
N LEU A 212 31.73 -26.98 -22.40
CA LEU A 212 33.19 -26.94 -22.57
C LEU A 212 33.94 -27.61 -21.40
N GLU A 213 33.42 -27.49 -20.17
CA GLU A 213 33.94 -28.20 -18.99
C GLU A 213 33.85 -29.73 -19.18
N THR A 214 32.73 -30.27 -19.67
CA THR A 214 32.60 -31.71 -19.95
C THR A 214 33.53 -32.15 -21.07
N LYS A 215 33.61 -31.41 -22.19
CA LYS A 215 34.54 -31.72 -23.29
C LYS A 215 36.00 -31.67 -22.86
N ASN A 216 36.39 -30.74 -21.98
CA ASN A 216 37.73 -30.74 -21.39
C ASN A 216 37.97 -31.94 -20.48
N ALA A 217 36.99 -32.36 -19.68
CA ALA A 217 37.10 -33.57 -18.87
C ALA A 217 37.27 -34.83 -19.75
N GLU A 218 36.44 -34.98 -20.78
CA GLU A 218 36.53 -36.06 -21.77
C GLU A 218 37.89 -36.09 -22.48
N LEU A 219 38.44 -34.93 -22.86
CA LEU A 219 39.76 -34.82 -23.48
C LEU A 219 40.91 -35.12 -22.52
N VAL A 220 40.80 -34.74 -21.24
CA VAL A 220 41.79 -35.08 -20.21
C VAL A 220 41.77 -36.57 -19.90
N GLU A 221 40.58 -37.19 -19.83
CA GLU A 221 40.42 -38.64 -19.68
C GLU A 221 41.03 -39.38 -20.88
N GLN A 222 40.70 -38.98 -22.12
CA GLN A 222 41.30 -39.54 -23.34
C GLN A 222 42.82 -39.38 -23.39
N ALA A 223 43.36 -38.25 -22.89
CA ALA A 223 44.80 -38.02 -22.83
C ALA A 223 45.49 -38.90 -21.77
N SER A 224 44.85 -39.13 -20.61
CA SER A 224 45.34 -40.09 -19.60
C SER A 224 45.32 -41.50 -20.18
N ASP A 225 44.21 -41.92 -20.78
CA ASP A 225 44.06 -43.24 -21.39
C ASP A 225 45.12 -43.48 -22.49
N ALA A 226 45.40 -42.47 -23.32
CA ALA A 226 46.47 -42.53 -24.31
C ALA A 226 47.88 -42.62 -23.69
N ALA A 227 48.13 -41.92 -22.57
CA ALA A 227 49.37 -41.98 -21.83
C ALA A 227 49.57 -43.34 -21.14
N ASP A 228 48.54 -43.88 -20.49
CA ASP A 228 48.57 -45.18 -19.80
C ASP A 228 48.73 -46.34 -20.79
N ARG A 229 48.04 -46.29 -21.94
CA ARG A 229 48.27 -47.24 -23.05
C ARG A 229 49.72 -47.15 -23.52
N SER A 230 50.26 -45.95 -23.74
CA SER A 230 51.66 -45.74 -24.17
C SER A 230 52.69 -46.22 -23.13
N ALA A 231 52.43 -46.00 -21.85
CA ALA A 231 53.27 -46.45 -20.74
C ALA A 231 53.23 -47.98 -20.56
N SER A 232 52.05 -48.58 -20.71
CA SER A 232 51.87 -50.04 -20.72
C SER A 232 52.61 -50.69 -21.89
N ASP A 233 52.48 -50.12 -23.08
CA ASP A 233 53.21 -50.52 -24.29
C ASP A 233 54.73 -50.42 -24.11
N PHE A 234 55.22 -49.34 -23.50
CA PHE A 234 56.63 -49.14 -23.20
C PHE A 234 57.12 -50.15 -22.15
N ALA A 235 56.39 -50.36 -21.06
CA ALA A 235 56.72 -51.34 -20.04
C ALA A 235 56.70 -52.77 -20.59
N GLY A 236 55.76 -53.10 -21.50
CA GLY A 236 55.72 -54.36 -22.23
C GLY A 236 56.95 -54.57 -23.10
N LYS A 237 57.34 -53.54 -23.88
CA LYS A 237 58.58 -53.54 -24.69
C LYS A 237 59.82 -53.68 -23.81
N GLN A 238 59.89 -52.97 -22.68
CA GLN A 238 61.02 -53.04 -21.73
C GLN A 238 61.15 -54.43 -21.07
N ARG A 239 60.03 -55.04 -20.63
CA ARG A 239 60.02 -56.44 -20.14
C ARG A 239 60.48 -57.41 -21.22
N ALA A 240 60.03 -57.23 -22.47
CA ALA A 240 60.44 -58.07 -23.60
C ALA A 240 61.92 -57.87 -24.00
N VAL A 241 62.52 -56.72 -23.69
CA VAL A 241 63.97 -56.48 -23.82
C VAL A 241 64.73 -57.15 -22.67
N SER A 242 64.27 -57.02 -21.41
CA SER A 242 64.86 -57.72 -20.26
C SER A 242 64.89 -59.22 -20.52
N LEU A 243 63.75 -59.85 -20.83
CA LEU A 243 63.67 -61.28 -21.13
C LEU A 243 64.55 -61.72 -22.32
N LYS A 244 65.04 -60.79 -23.16
CA LYS A 244 66.04 -61.07 -24.21
C LYS A 244 67.49 -60.88 -23.73
N SER A 245 67.78 -59.95 -22.80
CA SER A 245 69.09 -59.89 -22.13
C SER A 245 69.27 -61.04 -21.16
N ASP A 246 68.25 -61.39 -20.39
CA ASP A 246 68.31 -62.39 -19.32
C ASP A 246 68.56 -63.78 -19.92
N ARG A 247 67.95 -64.08 -21.09
CA ARG A 247 68.26 -65.28 -21.89
C ARG A 247 69.69 -65.29 -22.45
N LYS A 248 70.26 -64.13 -22.80
CA LYS A 248 71.66 -64.04 -23.25
C LYS A 248 72.63 -64.21 -22.08
N TYR A 249 72.31 -63.69 -20.90
CA TYR A 249 73.10 -63.92 -19.70
C TYR A 249 73.11 -65.39 -19.32
N ALA A 250 71.97 -66.07 -19.29
CA ALA A 250 71.92 -67.53 -19.07
C ALA A 250 72.76 -68.31 -20.11
N GLN A 251 72.68 -67.95 -21.39
CA GLN A 251 73.52 -68.56 -22.44
C GLN A 251 75.03 -68.32 -22.25
N LEU A 252 75.43 -67.16 -21.70
CA LEU A 252 76.82 -66.86 -21.37
C LEU A 252 77.27 -67.55 -20.07
N GLU A 253 76.37 -67.74 -19.10
CA GLU A 253 76.61 -68.53 -17.88
C GLU A 253 76.81 -70.02 -18.21
N ASP A 254 75.98 -70.59 -19.10
CA ASP A 254 76.14 -71.95 -19.62
C ASP A 254 77.50 -72.11 -20.32
N GLN A 255 77.85 -71.21 -21.25
CA GLN A 255 79.14 -71.21 -21.95
C GLN A 255 80.33 -71.05 -20.99
N HIS A 256 80.22 -70.18 -19.97
CA HIS A 256 81.26 -70.03 -18.96
C HIS A 256 81.39 -71.31 -18.10
N ALA A 257 80.28 -71.96 -17.76
CA ALA A 257 80.29 -73.24 -17.05
C ALA A 257 80.89 -74.38 -17.89
N GLU A 258 80.77 -74.34 -19.22
CA GLU A 258 81.49 -75.25 -20.13
C GLU A 258 83.00 -74.96 -20.17
N LEU A 259 83.40 -73.70 -20.37
CA LEU A 259 84.81 -73.28 -20.34
C LEU A 259 85.49 -73.60 -19.01
N VAL A 260 84.78 -73.52 -17.87
CA VAL A 260 85.31 -73.94 -16.56
C VAL A 260 85.53 -75.46 -16.49
N LYS A 261 84.67 -76.29 -17.11
CA LYS A 261 84.90 -77.74 -17.21
C LYS A 261 86.13 -78.02 -18.06
N GLU A 262 86.26 -77.39 -19.23
CA GLU A 262 87.43 -77.52 -20.10
C GLU A 262 88.73 -77.10 -19.38
N ARG A 263 88.71 -75.95 -18.70
CA ARG A 263 89.83 -75.48 -17.86
C ARG A 263 90.22 -76.52 -16.81
N ASN A 264 89.25 -77.12 -16.12
CA ASN A 264 89.50 -78.14 -15.09
C ASN A 264 90.10 -79.43 -15.69
N VAL A 265 89.63 -79.86 -16.86
CA VAL A 265 90.20 -81.02 -17.59
C VAL A 265 91.63 -80.72 -18.03
N LEU A 266 91.90 -79.54 -18.60
CA LEU A 266 93.25 -79.13 -18.98
C LEU A 266 94.17 -78.99 -17.76
N GLN A 267 93.69 -78.43 -16.65
CA GLN A 267 94.44 -78.33 -15.40
C GLN A 267 94.81 -79.70 -14.82
N ALA A 268 93.92 -80.70 -14.91
CA ALA A 268 94.21 -82.07 -14.55
C ALA A 268 95.23 -82.74 -15.50
N GLN A 269 95.17 -82.46 -16.80
CA GLN A 269 96.19 -82.91 -17.76
C GLN A 269 97.55 -82.28 -17.50
N PHE A 270 97.60 -80.99 -17.17
CA PHE A 270 98.84 -80.31 -16.75
C PHE A 270 99.42 -80.96 -15.48
N ALA A 271 98.60 -81.22 -14.44
CA ALA A 271 99.06 -81.90 -13.23
C ALA A 271 99.68 -83.29 -13.54
N LEU A 272 99.01 -84.10 -14.37
CA LEU A 272 99.55 -85.41 -14.80
C LEU A 272 100.86 -85.30 -15.60
N LEU A 273 101.03 -84.23 -16.39
CA LEU A 273 102.28 -83.96 -17.11
C LEU A 273 103.38 -83.41 -16.19
N GLU A 274 103.04 -82.65 -15.14
CA GLU A 274 103.97 -82.19 -14.12
C GLU A 274 104.45 -83.35 -13.23
N ASP A 275 103.54 -84.24 -12.82
CA ASP A 275 103.84 -85.48 -12.11
C ASP A 275 104.74 -86.39 -12.95
N LYS A 276 104.41 -86.59 -14.24
CA LYS A 276 105.26 -87.36 -15.15
C LYS A 276 106.63 -86.71 -15.32
N ARG A 277 106.70 -85.41 -15.57
CA ARG A 277 107.98 -84.67 -15.65
C ARG A 277 108.79 -84.83 -14.36
N HIS A 278 108.15 -84.81 -13.20
CA HIS A 278 108.82 -85.03 -11.92
C HIS A 278 109.31 -86.47 -11.75
N GLN A 279 108.53 -87.46 -12.21
CA GLN A 279 108.93 -88.87 -12.24
C GLN A 279 110.10 -89.10 -13.21
N ASP A 280 110.06 -88.51 -14.41
CA ASP A 280 111.15 -88.53 -15.39
C ASP A 280 112.41 -87.82 -14.83
N GLN A 281 112.23 -86.75 -14.04
CA GLN A 281 113.33 -86.06 -13.34
C GLN A 281 113.92 -86.90 -12.19
N ILE A 282 113.10 -87.66 -11.46
CA ILE A 282 113.57 -88.62 -10.44
C ILE A 282 114.31 -89.79 -11.10
N GLN A 283 113.82 -90.30 -12.24
CA GLN A 283 114.53 -91.30 -13.04
C GLN A 283 115.88 -90.76 -13.54
N LEU A 284 115.91 -89.52 -14.04
CA LEU A 284 117.15 -88.86 -14.46
C LEU A 284 118.12 -88.67 -13.28
N GLN A 285 117.64 -88.29 -12.09
CA GLN A 285 118.47 -88.22 -10.89
C GLN A 285 119.04 -89.59 -10.49
N SER A 286 118.22 -90.64 -10.51
CA SER A 286 118.67 -92.02 -10.22
C SER A 286 119.67 -92.54 -11.27
N LEU A 287 119.51 -92.16 -12.55
CA LEU A 287 120.47 -92.47 -13.60
C LEU A 287 121.78 -91.67 -13.45
N LEU A 288 121.70 -90.38 -13.09
CA LEU A 288 122.88 -89.55 -12.80
C LEU A 288 123.61 -90.01 -11.54
N GLU A 289 122.90 -90.51 -10.52
CA GLU A 289 123.49 -91.12 -9.33
C GLU A 289 124.12 -92.48 -9.64
N ARG A 290 123.52 -93.27 -10.53
CA ARG A 290 124.14 -94.50 -11.06
C ARG A 290 125.40 -94.19 -11.88
N VAL A 291 125.36 -93.19 -12.76
CA VAL A 291 126.55 -92.72 -13.50
C VAL A 291 127.62 -92.26 -12.52
N ARG A 292 127.27 -91.46 -11.51
CA ARG A 292 128.20 -91.04 -10.44
C ARG A 292 128.78 -92.20 -9.64
N SER A 293 128.03 -93.28 -9.44
CA SER A 293 128.55 -94.51 -8.81
C SER A 293 129.48 -95.33 -9.73
N LEU A 294 129.38 -95.17 -11.04
CA LEU A 294 130.32 -95.74 -12.02
C LEU A 294 131.57 -94.86 -12.20
N GLU A 295 131.43 -93.53 -12.06
CA GLU A 295 132.54 -92.57 -12.02
C GLU A 295 133.39 -92.68 -10.73
N VAL A 296 132.91 -93.40 -9.71
CA VAL A 296 133.62 -93.60 -8.41
C VAL A 296 134.67 -94.71 -8.44
N ASP A 297 134.61 -95.65 -9.39
CA ASP A 297 135.62 -96.71 -9.54
C ASP A 297 136.91 -96.23 -10.26
N ASP A 298 136.96 -94.99 -10.79
CA ASP A 298 138.12 -94.46 -11.54
C ASP A 298 138.60 -93.07 -11.07
N THR A 299 139.30 -93.04 -9.93
CA THR A 299 140.27 -92.00 -9.49
C THR A 299 139.80 -90.56 -9.11
N HIS A 300 139.67 -90.34 -7.79
CA HIS A 300 140.24 -89.21 -7.01
C HIS A 300 140.26 -87.75 -7.55
N HIS A 301 139.35 -86.88 -7.05
CA HIS A 301 139.55 -85.51 -6.47
C HIS A 301 138.24 -84.67 -6.56
N ARG A 302 137.77 -84.03 -5.48
CA ARG A 302 138.12 -82.68 -4.93
C ARG A 302 138.00 -81.55 -5.96
N ASP A 303 137.20 -80.48 -5.79
CA ASP A 303 136.20 -80.09 -4.76
C ASP A 303 134.87 -79.70 -5.50
N THR A 304 133.79 -79.09 -4.99
CA THR A 304 133.52 -78.20 -3.82
C THR A 304 132.00 -78.17 -3.50
N LEU A 305 131.61 -77.44 -2.46
CA LEU A 305 130.23 -77.06 -2.04
C LEU A 305 130.21 -75.52 -1.75
N PRO A 306 129.07 -74.82 -1.52
CA PRO A 306 127.78 -75.35 -1.04
C PRO A 306 126.48 -74.72 -1.65
N ASP A 307 125.33 -75.22 -1.19
CA ASP A 307 124.10 -74.54 -0.69
C ASP A 307 123.54 -73.23 -1.31
N ALA A 308 122.21 -72.95 -1.30
CA ALA A 308 121.00 -73.75 -0.97
C ALA A 308 119.71 -72.96 -1.31
N LEU A 309 118.54 -73.51 -0.89
CA LEU A 309 117.17 -72.97 -0.93
C LEU A 309 116.45 -73.10 -2.29
N ARG A 310 115.41 -73.94 -2.48
CA ARG A 310 114.54 -74.76 -1.59
C ARG A 310 113.53 -73.99 -0.72
N SER A 311 112.36 -73.66 -1.28
CA SER A 311 111.03 -73.73 -0.62
C SER A 311 109.93 -73.72 -1.69
N SER A 312 109.00 -74.68 -1.72
CA SER A 312 107.66 -74.66 -1.09
C SER A 312 106.73 -73.57 -1.70
N VAL A 313 105.71 -73.88 -2.50
CA VAL A 313 104.47 -74.67 -2.24
C VAL A 313 103.48 -73.97 -1.29
N SER A 314 102.39 -73.46 -1.87
CA SER A 314 101.03 -73.18 -1.33
C SER A 314 100.15 -72.84 -2.54
N GLN A 315 99.11 -73.63 -2.87
CA GLN A 315 97.72 -73.50 -2.41
C GLN A 315 97.03 -72.19 -2.87
N VAL A 316 95.97 -72.23 -3.71
CA VAL A 316 94.54 -72.56 -3.40
C VAL A 316 93.89 -71.39 -2.64
N GLU A 317 92.77 -70.74 -3.06
CA GLU A 317 91.75 -71.08 -4.08
C GLU A 317 90.90 -69.85 -4.57
N HIS A 318 89.81 -70.12 -5.33
CA HIS A 318 88.46 -69.50 -5.33
C HIS A 318 88.13 -68.25 -4.45
N THR A 319 87.19 -67.33 -4.79
CA THR A 319 86.48 -66.90 -6.04
C THR A 319 85.73 -65.57 -5.77
N GLN A 320 85.00 -65.05 -6.77
CA GLN A 320 83.73 -64.29 -6.65
C GLN A 320 83.74 -62.86 -6.06
N ASP A 321 83.73 -61.89 -6.98
CA ASP A 321 82.70 -60.82 -7.01
C ASP A 321 81.28 -61.43 -7.24
N PRO A 322 80.14 -60.71 -7.04
CA PRO A 322 79.99 -59.26 -6.81
C PRO A 322 79.05 -58.86 -5.64
N LEU A 323 78.84 -57.54 -5.54
CA LEU A 323 77.90 -56.79 -4.69
C LEU A 323 76.47 -57.38 -4.55
N PRO A 324 75.85 -57.34 -3.35
CA PRO A 324 74.42 -57.58 -3.17
C PRO A 324 73.57 -56.30 -3.35
N ILE A 325 72.45 -56.42 -4.06
CA ILE A 325 71.32 -55.49 -3.99
C ILE A 325 70.32 -56.02 -2.95
N THR A 326 69.79 -55.15 -2.08
CA THR A 326 68.60 -55.42 -1.26
C THR A 326 67.48 -54.43 -1.55
N ARG A 327 66.23 -54.81 -1.22
CA ARG A 327 65.01 -54.26 -1.85
C ARG A 327 63.87 -54.10 -0.83
N ASN A 328 63.14 -52.99 -0.91
CA ASN A 328 61.83 -52.74 -0.28
C ASN A 328 61.85 -52.69 1.29
N VAL A 329 60.88 -52.16 2.05
CA VAL A 329 59.40 -52.14 1.93
C VAL A 329 58.77 -50.90 2.60
N GLU A 330 57.69 -50.37 2.00
CA GLU A 330 56.56 -49.54 2.50
C GLU A 330 56.63 -48.72 3.81
N LYS A 331 56.29 -47.41 3.71
CA LYS A 331 54.98 -46.79 4.10
C LYS A 331 55.07 -45.26 3.85
N SER A 332 54.20 -44.64 3.06
CA SER A 332 52.77 -44.35 3.29
C SER A 332 52.52 -43.54 4.58
N HIS A 333 52.17 -42.25 4.40
CA HIS A 333 51.11 -41.53 5.14
C HIS A 333 50.79 -40.22 4.40
N ASP A 334 49.52 -40.00 4.08
CA ASP A 334 49.04 -38.83 3.35
C ASP A 334 48.59 -37.68 4.26
N ALA A 335 48.56 -36.49 3.66
CA ALA A 335 47.80 -35.28 4.00
C ALA A 335 47.09 -35.19 5.37
N GLN A 336 47.47 -34.16 6.15
CA GLN A 336 46.57 -33.54 7.13
C GLN A 336 46.36 -32.03 6.91
N LEU A 337 45.08 -31.67 6.74
CA LEU A 337 44.42 -30.48 7.27
C LEU A 337 44.84 -29.10 6.74
N LEU A 338 44.48 -28.83 5.48
CA LEU A 338 44.08 -27.50 5.03
C LEU A 338 42.71 -27.09 5.67
N GLY A 339 42.70 -26.80 6.97
CA GLY A 339 41.47 -26.76 7.78
C GLY A 339 40.89 -25.37 8.09
N GLN A 340 40.67 -24.48 7.11
CA GLN A 340 40.18 -23.11 7.43
C GLN A 340 39.37 -22.37 6.34
N VAL A 341 38.30 -22.98 5.78
CA VAL A 341 37.35 -22.27 4.87
C VAL A 341 35.86 -22.57 5.15
N GLN A 342 35.51 -23.76 5.68
CA GLN A 342 34.11 -24.20 5.78
C GLN A 342 33.38 -23.68 7.04
N SER A 343 33.03 -22.39 7.05
CA SER A 343 32.20 -21.80 8.13
C SER A 343 31.16 -20.76 7.66
N ALA A 344 30.90 -20.68 6.34
CA ALA A 344 29.98 -19.68 5.77
C ALA A 344 28.94 -20.25 4.76
N GLN A 345 28.78 -21.58 4.67
CA GLN A 345 27.88 -22.23 3.67
C GLN A 345 26.87 -23.23 4.25
N HIS A 346 26.79 -23.40 5.57
CA HIS A 346 25.83 -24.30 6.22
C HIS A 346 24.69 -23.54 6.93
N SER A 347 23.86 -22.86 6.13
CA SER A 347 22.56 -22.32 6.59
C SER A 347 21.47 -22.27 5.49
N SER A 348 21.67 -22.96 4.35
CA SER A 348 20.75 -22.91 3.20
C SER A 348 20.46 -24.29 2.57
N ARG A 349 20.47 -25.35 3.38
CA ARG A 349 20.05 -26.70 2.97
C ARG A 349 19.41 -27.47 4.13
N GLN A 350 18.11 -27.29 4.34
CA GLN A 350 17.25 -28.24 5.04
C GLN A 350 15.81 -28.15 4.51
N ASN A 351 15.16 -29.31 4.39
CA ASN A 351 13.73 -29.54 4.22
C ASN A 351 12.96 -28.73 3.15
N VAL A 352 13.06 -29.17 1.89
CA VAL A 352 11.84 -29.30 1.06
C VAL A 352 11.23 -30.67 1.37
N GLY A 353 10.40 -30.74 2.41
CA GLY A 353 9.63 -31.92 2.78
C GLY A 353 8.13 -31.60 2.69
N TYR A 354 7.38 -32.39 1.92
CA TYR A 354 5.93 -32.22 1.80
C TYR A 354 5.22 -32.73 3.07
N GLY A 355 5.20 -31.89 4.09
CA GLY A 355 4.33 -31.97 5.26
C GLY A 355 3.74 -30.59 5.53
N THR A 356 2.63 -30.52 6.28
CA THR A 356 1.95 -29.25 6.58
C THR A 356 2.90 -28.27 7.28
N LEU A 357 3.35 -27.25 6.55
CA LEU A 357 4.20 -26.18 7.07
C LEU A 357 3.45 -25.40 8.14
N ASP A 358 3.92 -25.47 9.39
CA ASP A 358 3.43 -24.62 10.46
C ASP A 358 3.81 -23.16 10.15
N LEU A 359 2.81 -22.38 9.77
CA LEU A 359 2.94 -20.98 9.37
C LEU A 359 3.54 -20.11 10.49
N GLY A 360 3.42 -20.52 11.77
CA GLY A 360 4.11 -19.84 12.87
C GLY A 360 5.63 -20.00 12.82
N THR A 361 6.11 -21.20 12.47
CA THR A 361 7.56 -21.50 12.43
C THR A 361 8.27 -20.81 11.26
N THR A 362 7.65 -20.80 10.07
CA THR A 362 8.22 -20.13 8.89
C THR A 362 8.25 -18.61 9.08
N LEU A 363 7.18 -18.04 9.64
CA LEU A 363 7.09 -16.63 9.95
C LEU A 363 8.10 -16.20 11.03
N ALA A 364 8.31 -17.00 12.07
CA ALA A 364 9.34 -16.74 13.08
C ALA A 364 10.76 -16.71 12.49
N ALA A 365 11.07 -17.62 11.54
CA ALA A 365 12.34 -17.61 10.83
C ALA A 365 12.54 -16.32 10.00
N VAL A 366 11.52 -15.88 9.26
CA VAL A 366 11.59 -14.62 8.49
C VAL A 366 11.82 -13.40 9.40
N GLN A 367 11.25 -13.37 10.61
CA GLN A 367 11.53 -12.27 11.56
C GLN A 367 12.98 -12.29 12.07
N ALA A 368 13.55 -13.48 12.28
CA ALA A 368 14.96 -13.63 12.62
C ALA A 368 15.86 -13.12 11.49
N ASP A 369 15.55 -13.44 10.23
CA ASP A 369 16.29 -12.95 9.05
C ASP A 369 16.19 -11.43 8.89
N ILE A 370 14.99 -10.84 9.02
CA ILE A 370 14.81 -9.37 8.98
C ILE A 370 15.63 -8.69 10.09
N THR A 371 15.68 -9.29 11.28
CA THR A 371 16.47 -8.79 12.42
C THR A 371 17.97 -8.93 12.16
N ALA A 372 18.42 -10.07 11.64
CA ALA A 372 19.82 -10.31 11.27
C ALA A 372 20.29 -9.35 10.17
N MET A 373 19.46 -9.07 9.16
CA MET A 373 19.76 -8.09 8.11
C MET A 373 19.87 -6.67 8.67
N ARG A 374 19.00 -6.24 9.59
CA ARG A 374 19.16 -4.94 10.28
C ARG A 374 20.47 -4.85 11.05
N ASN A 375 20.82 -5.88 11.82
CA ASN A 375 22.06 -5.90 12.61
C ASN A 375 23.33 -5.92 11.72
N ASN A 376 23.27 -6.61 10.58
CA ASN A 376 24.34 -6.59 9.57
C ASN A 376 24.46 -5.19 8.93
N ASN A 377 23.34 -4.55 8.59
CA ASN A 377 23.29 -3.21 8.02
C ASN A 377 23.95 -2.16 8.93
N THR A 378 23.53 -2.10 10.20
CA THR A 378 24.09 -1.15 11.18
C THR A 378 25.58 -1.41 11.46
N SER A 379 25.99 -2.68 11.50
CA SER A 379 27.41 -3.06 11.60
C SER A 379 28.23 -2.55 10.41
N ARG A 380 27.85 -2.91 9.17
CA ARG A 380 28.48 -2.46 7.91
C ARG A 380 28.56 -0.93 7.83
N ARG A 381 27.50 -0.23 8.24
CA ARG A 381 27.47 1.23 8.30
C ARG A 381 28.50 1.78 9.28
N SER A 382 28.58 1.24 10.49
CA SER A 382 29.55 1.69 11.50
C SER A 382 31.01 1.45 11.06
N GLU A 383 31.27 0.34 10.36
CA GLU A 383 32.57 0.02 9.77
C GLU A 383 32.94 1.00 8.65
N ILE A 384 32.02 1.26 7.71
CA ILE A 384 32.25 2.21 6.62
C ILE A 384 32.45 3.65 7.16
N GLU A 385 31.64 4.08 8.14
CA GLU A 385 31.86 5.37 8.81
C GLU A 385 33.20 5.43 9.56
N HIS A 386 33.74 4.30 10.03
CA HIS A 386 35.07 4.22 10.65
C HIS A 386 36.20 4.23 9.60
N LEU A 387 36.01 3.56 8.45
CA LEU A 387 36.95 3.56 7.33
C LEU A 387 37.02 4.95 6.65
N LEU A 388 35.90 5.63 6.44
CA LEU A 388 35.87 7.01 5.92
C LEU A 388 36.63 7.96 6.86
N ARG A 389 36.38 7.90 8.18
CA ARG A 389 37.14 8.68 9.18
C ARG A 389 38.62 8.30 9.27
N LYS A 390 39.02 7.07 8.91
CA LYS A 390 40.43 6.66 8.77
C LYS A 390 41.06 7.22 7.50
N LEU A 391 40.34 7.22 6.37
CA LEU A 391 40.79 7.80 5.11
C LEU A 391 40.98 9.31 5.24
N GLU A 392 39.98 10.04 5.74
CA GLU A 392 40.02 11.48 6.01
C GLU A 392 41.21 11.87 6.91
N LYS A 393 41.52 11.08 7.93
CA LYS A 393 42.68 11.31 8.82
C LYS A 393 44.04 10.94 8.22
N LYS A 394 44.09 10.05 7.23
CA LYS A 394 45.34 9.62 6.57
C LYS A 394 45.62 10.36 5.27
N TRP A 395 44.67 11.15 4.75
CA TRP A 395 44.85 11.88 3.51
C TRP A 395 45.80 13.08 3.69
N PRO A 396 46.77 13.30 2.78
CA PRO A 396 47.66 14.45 2.87
C PRO A 396 46.88 15.75 2.67
N LYS A 397 47.10 16.73 3.55
CA LYS A 397 46.39 18.03 3.52
C LYS A 397 46.73 18.89 2.31
N ASP A 398 47.82 18.58 1.63
CA ASP A 398 48.31 19.25 0.42
C ASP A 398 47.59 18.75 -0.85
N ALA A 399 46.83 17.64 -0.77
CA ALA A 399 45.91 17.25 -1.82
C ALA A 399 44.72 18.23 -1.86
N GLY A 400 44.68 19.07 -2.91
CA GLY A 400 43.80 20.24 -3.01
C GLY A 400 42.29 19.98 -2.89
N LYS A 401 41.54 21.08 -2.77
CA LYS A 401 40.11 21.17 -2.39
C LYS A 401 39.11 20.24 -3.09
N SER A 402 39.44 19.64 -4.24
CA SER A 402 38.60 18.60 -4.86
C SER A 402 38.62 17.30 -4.06
N SER A 403 39.78 16.85 -3.56
CA SER A 403 39.90 15.51 -2.97
C SER A 403 39.07 15.34 -1.68
N THR A 404 38.99 16.40 -0.86
CA THR A 404 38.06 16.46 0.29
C THR A 404 36.58 16.56 -0.12
N LYS A 405 36.28 17.17 -1.27
CA LYS A 405 34.93 17.14 -1.87
C LYS A 405 34.57 15.71 -2.31
N ASP A 406 35.50 14.98 -2.89
CA ASP A 406 35.28 13.62 -3.41
C ASP A 406 35.03 12.61 -2.28
N ILE A 407 35.81 12.67 -1.19
CA ILE A 407 35.54 11.89 0.04
C ILE A 407 34.14 12.21 0.59
N LYS A 408 33.73 13.49 0.58
CA LYS A 408 32.39 13.90 1.03
C LYS A 408 31.28 13.43 0.08
N ASN A 409 31.50 13.46 -1.23
CA ASN A 409 30.56 12.92 -2.22
C ASN A 409 30.33 11.41 -2.00
N VAL A 410 31.41 10.65 -1.78
CA VAL A 410 31.35 9.21 -1.45
C VAL A 410 30.63 8.97 -0.13
N SER A 411 30.92 9.77 0.91
CA SER A 411 30.23 9.68 2.20
C SER A 411 28.72 9.96 2.09
N ASN A 412 28.31 10.92 1.25
CA ASN A 412 26.89 11.20 1.00
C ASN A 412 26.22 10.03 0.27
N LEU A 413 26.82 9.55 -0.84
CA LEU A 413 26.28 8.44 -1.63
C LEU A 413 26.11 7.15 -0.79
N LEU A 414 27.05 6.89 0.13
CA LEU A 414 26.95 5.77 1.06
C LEU A 414 25.85 5.98 2.11
N ALA A 415 25.68 7.20 2.62
CA ALA A 415 24.57 7.52 3.52
C ALA A 415 23.20 7.36 2.84
N ASP A 416 23.06 7.82 1.60
CA ASP A 416 21.85 7.66 0.79
C ASP A 416 21.57 6.17 0.51
N SER A 417 22.60 5.38 0.18
CA SER A 417 22.50 3.92 0.00
C SER A 417 22.01 3.23 1.27
N PHE A 418 22.57 3.56 2.44
CA PHE A 418 22.11 3.02 3.73
C PHE A 418 20.67 3.46 4.07
N GLN A 419 20.23 4.66 3.70
CA GLN A 419 18.82 5.06 3.86
C GLN A 419 17.89 4.18 3.00
N HIS A 420 18.28 3.89 1.74
CA HIS A 420 17.51 3.01 0.86
C HIS A 420 17.46 1.57 1.37
N GLU A 421 18.59 1.00 1.84
CA GLU A 421 18.61 -0.34 2.45
C GLU A 421 17.72 -0.40 3.71
N ASN A 422 17.70 0.64 4.55
CA ASN A 422 16.82 0.69 5.73
C ASN A 422 15.33 0.79 5.35
N LEU A 423 14.97 1.61 4.35
CA LEU A 423 13.60 1.69 3.84
C LEU A 423 13.09 0.34 3.27
N VAL A 424 13.98 -0.46 2.67
CA VAL A 424 13.65 -1.83 2.24
C VAL A 424 13.40 -2.74 3.45
N LEU A 425 14.21 -2.65 4.50
CA LEU A 425 14.03 -3.44 5.73
C LEU A 425 12.77 -3.04 6.53
N GLU A 426 12.39 -1.77 6.50
CA GLU A 426 11.11 -1.29 7.05
C GLU A 426 9.91 -1.84 6.26
N ARG A 427 9.97 -1.85 4.93
CA ARG A 427 8.92 -2.45 4.08
C ARG A 427 8.81 -3.96 4.30
N LEU A 428 9.93 -4.67 4.45
CA LEU A 428 9.94 -6.10 4.77
C LEU A 428 9.33 -6.37 6.15
N GLN A 429 9.63 -5.55 7.16
CA GLN A 429 8.98 -5.63 8.47
C GLN A 429 7.45 -5.42 8.35
N HIS A 430 7.01 -4.37 7.66
CA HIS A 430 5.58 -4.09 7.49
C HIS A 430 4.84 -5.23 6.76
N CYS A 431 5.44 -5.83 5.72
CA CYS A 431 4.88 -7.02 5.07
C CYS A 431 4.83 -8.24 6.01
N TRP A 432 5.81 -8.39 6.90
CA TRP A 432 5.81 -9.43 7.93
C TRP A 432 4.72 -9.18 8.99
N ASP A 433 4.54 -7.94 9.44
CA ASP A 433 3.51 -7.54 10.41
C ASP A 433 2.09 -7.82 9.83
N GLN A 434 1.90 -7.56 8.54
CA GLN A 434 0.68 -7.92 7.81
C GLN A 434 0.48 -9.45 7.69
N ALA A 435 1.54 -10.21 7.40
CA ALA A 435 1.45 -11.68 7.37
C ALA A 435 1.15 -12.27 8.76
N ASN A 436 1.70 -11.69 9.82
CA ASN A 436 1.50 -12.11 11.22
C ASN A 436 0.10 -11.79 11.75
N THR A 437 -0.47 -10.65 11.37
CA THR A 437 -1.87 -10.33 11.70
C THR A 437 -2.84 -11.27 10.98
N VAL A 438 -2.57 -11.65 9.72
CA VAL A 438 -3.38 -12.67 9.01
C VAL A 438 -3.20 -14.08 9.59
N SER A 439 -2.00 -14.48 10.01
CA SER A 439 -1.78 -15.79 10.65
C SER A 439 -2.48 -15.88 12.00
N THR A 440 -2.44 -14.83 12.82
CA THR A 440 -3.11 -14.81 14.14
C THR A 440 -4.64 -14.73 14.02
N ILE A 441 -5.19 -14.00 13.05
CA ILE A 441 -6.64 -13.95 12.77
C ILE A 441 -7.19 -15.29 12.24
N SER A 442 -6.38 -16.10 11.57
CA SER A 442 -6.77 -17.44 11.07
C SER A 442 -6.61 -18.58 12.09
N HIS A 443 -5.86 -18.38 13.17
CA HIS A 443 -5.64 -19.40 14.21
C HIS A 443 -6.76 -19.70 15.23
N PRO A 444 -7.82 -18.88 15.45
CA PRO A 444 -8.86 -19.22 16.44
C PRO A 444 -9.86 -20.27 15.93
N PHE A 445 -9.95 -20.51 14.62
CA PHE A 445 -10.94 -21.41 14.01
C PHE A 445 -10.53 -22.90 13.98
N LYS A 446 -9.89 -23.40 15.06
CA LYS A 446 -9.81 -24.85 15.32
C LYS A 446 -11.14 -25.36 15.87
N CYS A 447 -12.14 -25.46 14.99
CA CYS A 447 -13.44 -26.04 15.30
C CYS A 447 -13.30 -27.54 15.60
N THR A 448 -13.36 -27.91 16.88
CA THR A 448 -13.30 -29.30 17.33
C THR A 448 -14.65 -30.00 17.13
N CYS A 449 -14.95 -30.40 15.89
CA CYS A 449 -16.11 -31.25 15.58
C CYS A 449 -15.64 -32.56 14.93
N THR A 450 -15.65 -33.65 15.70
CA THR A 450 -15.34 -35.00 15.20
C THR A 450 -16.58 -35.64 14.59
N CYS A 451 -16.67 -35.62 13.25
CA CYS A 451 -17.66 -36.40 12.51
C CYS A 451 -16.96 -37.36 11.54
N VAL A 452 -17.23 -38.65 11.69
CA VAL A 452 -16.76 -39.71 10.79
C VAL A 452 -17.79 -39.90 9.67
N GLY A 453 -17.36 -39.87 8.41
CA GLY A 453 -18.25 -40.14 7.27
C GLY A 453 -17.61 -39.81 5.93
N SER A 454 -17.17 -40.83 5.19
CA SER A 454 -16.58 -40.68 3.86
C SER A 454 -17.63 -40.40 2.79
N SER A 455 -17.44 -39.35 1.98
CA SER A 455 -17.74 -39.35 0.55
C SER A 455 -17.11 -38.13 -0.14
N ALA A 456 -16.77 -38.27 -1.42
CA ALA A 456 -16.09 -37.23 -2.17
C ALA A 456 -17.04 -36.11 -2.62
N LEU A 457 -16.57 -34.86 -2.52
CA LEU A 457 -17.07 -33.75 -3.33
C LEU A 457 -15.87 -33.06 -4.00
N THR A 458 -15.99 -32.84 -5.30
CA THR A 458 -14.95 -32.26 -6.15
C THR A 458 -14.84 -30.75 -5.94
N PHE A 459 -13.61 -30.22 -5.98
CA PHE A 459 -13.38 -28.79 -6.07
C PHE A 459 -13.93 -28.24 -7.40
N SER A 460 -15.00 -27.45 -7.31
CA SER A 460 -15.52 -26.62 -8.41
C SER A 460 -15.12 -25.17 -8.16
N ASN A 461 -14.78 -24.43 -9.21
CA ASN A 461 -14.22 -23.08 -9.11
C ASN A 461 -15.16 -22.10 -8.41
N LEU A 462 -14.61 -21.29 -7.50
CA LEU A 462 -15.31 -20.15 -6.89
C LEU A 462 -14.67 -18.83 -7.34
N THR A 463 -14.90 -18.47 -8.60
CA THR A 463 -14.82 -17.09 -9.08
C THR A 463 -16.19 -16.42 -8.92
N ASP A 464 -16.19 -15.08 -8.86
CA ASP A 464 -17.38 -14.20 -8.75
C ASP A 464 -18.15 -14.18 -7.42
N TYR A 465 -17.63 -13.43 -6.45
CA TYR A 465 -18.36 -12.49 -5.55
C TYR A 465 -17.30 -11.55 -4.92
N THR A 466 -17.44 -10.23 -4.81
CA THR A 466 -18.60 -9.34 -5.01
C THR A 466 -18.15 -7.99 -5.59
N ARG A 467 -18.99 -7.33 -6.39
CA ARG A 467 -18.77 -5.95 -6.88
C ARG A 467 -19.88 -5.01 -6.36
N SER A 468 -19.78 -4.62 -5.09
CA SER A 468 -20.78 -3.75 -4.44
C SER A 468 -20.29 -2.30 -4.35
N ARG A 469 -21.12 -1.35 -4.79
CA ARG A 469 -20.89 0.09 -4.57
C ARG A 469 -21.10 0.44 -3.10
N PRO A 470 -20.39 1.44 -2.54
CA PRO A 470 -20.87 2.12 -1.34
C PRO A 470 -22.15 2.89 -1.68
N VAL A 471 -23.19 2.69 -0.87
CA VAL A 471 -24.38 3.54 -0.85
C VAL A 471 -24.22 4.51 0.31
N HIS A 472 -24.49 5.80 0.10
CA HIS A 472 -24.59 6.75 1.20
C HIS A 472 -25.77 6.38 2.10
N SER A 473 -25.52 6.24 3.40
CA SER A 473 -26.51 6.55 4.42
C SER A 473 -25.99 7.74 5.20
N ASP A 474 -26.82 8.77 5.31
CA ASP A 474 -26.71 9.76 6.38
C ASP A 474 -27.18 9.15 7.72
N ASP A 475 -27.23 10.02 8.74
CA ASP A 475 -27.67 9.76 10.12
C ASP A 475 -26.80 8.84 10.99
N ASP A 476 -25.78 9.44 11.62
CA ASP A 476 -25.68 9.35 13.08
C ASP A 476 -25.11 10.65 13.73
N ARG A 477 -25.84 11.76 13.57
CA ARG A 477 -25.50 13.04 14.22
C ARG A 477 -26.15 13.17 15.61
N ARG A 478 -25.47 12.71 16.68
CA ARG A 478 -25.48 13.33 18.04
C ARG A 478 -24.61 12.60 19.09
N ARG A 479 -23.37 13.06 19.28
CA ARG A 479 -22.74 13.19 20.61
C ARG A 479 -21.50 14.08 20.53
N GLY A 480 -21.60 15.30 21.06
CA GLY A 480 -20.47 16.25 21.11
C GLY A 480 -19.86 16.31 22.50
N MET A 481 -18.53 16.31 22.58
CA MET A 481 -17.74 16.82 23.70
C MET A 481 -16.44 17.43 23.12
N PRO A 482 -16.07 18.67 23.48
CA PRO A 482 -14.83 19.28 23.02
C PRO A 482 -13.64 18.81 23.87
N ILE A 483 -12.56 18.36 23.22
CA ILE A 483 -11.29 18.10 23.92
C ILE A 483 -10.55 19.44 24.09
N HIS A 484 -10.47 19.92 25.32
CA HIS A 484 -9.63 21.07 25.67
C HIS A 484 -8.15 20.73 25.49
N VAL A 485 -7.45 21.49 24.65
CA VAL A 485 -5.98 21.43 24.55
C VAL A 485 -5.39 22.47 25.50
N THR A 486 -4.99 22.04 26.70
CA THR A 486 -4.26 22.88 27.65
C THR A 486 -2.76 22.84 27.38
N TYR A 487 -2.22 23.93 26.82
CA TYR A 487 -0.79 24.19 26.86
C TYR A 487 -0.35 24.46 28.30
N ALA A 488 0.57 23.65 28.82
CA ALA A 488 1.30 23.94 30.05
C ALA A 488 2.74 24.34 29.68
N ALA A 489 3.07 25.63 29.86
CA ALA A 489 4.41 26.15 29.62
C ALA A 489 5.37 25.82 30.79
N ARG A 490 6.67 25.89 30.53
CA ARG A 490 7.70 25.74 31.58
C ARG A 490 7.85 27.01 32.41
N THR A 491 7.74 26.87 33.73
CA THR A 491 8.68 27.41 34.73
C THR A 491 8.69 26.46 35.92
#